data_AF-A0A6N7ZNT9-F1
#
_entry.id   AF-A0A6N7ZNT9-F1
#
_cell.length_a   1.000
_cell.length_b   1.000
_cell.length_c   1.000
_cell.angle_alpha   90.00
_cell.angle_beta   90.00
_cell.angle_gamma   90.00
#
_symmetry.space_group_name_H-M   'P 1'
#
loop_
_entity.id
_entity.type
_entity.pdbx_description
1 polymer ?
#
loop_
_entity_poly.entity_id
_entity_poly.type
_entity_poly.pdbx_seq_one_letter_code
_entity_poly.pdbx_strand_id
1 'polypeptide(L)'
;QHEQLKEHTGIQIFFCDPQSPWQRGSNENTNGLLRQYFPKGTDLSAHDERTLDAVAYTLNNRPRKTLGWKTPAEALEEVLT
;
A
#
# COMPACT_ATOMS: atom_id res chain seq x y z
N GLN A 1 -21.64 3.98 -4.93
CA GLN A 1 -20.36 3.42 -5.43
C GLN A 1 -19.72 2.45 -4.43
N HIS A 2 -19.41 2.84 -3.19
CA HIS A 2 -18.86 1.88 -2.20
C HIS A 2 -19.88 0.82 -1.74
N GLU A 3 -21.17 1.17 -1.61
CA GLU A 3 -22.24 0.22 -1.25
C GLU A 3 -22.36 -0.90 -2.29
N GLN A 4 -22.41 -0.52 -3.57
CA GLN A 4 -22.41 -1.47 -4.69
C GLN A 4 -21.17 -2.38 -4.68
N LEU A 5 -19.98 -1.84 -4.42
CA LEU A 5 -18.76 -2.65 -4.34
C LEU A 5 -18.85 -3.69 -3.22
N LYS A 6 -19.37 -3.29 -2.05
CA LYS A 6 -19.59 -4.20 -0.92
C LYS A 6 -20.61 -5.29 -1.27
N GLU A 7 -21.71 -4.94 -1.93
CA GLU A 7 -22.73 -5.90 -2.37
C GLU A 7 -22.18 -6.93 -3.37
N HIS A 8 -21.38 -6.50 -4.34
CA HIS A 8 -20.86 -7.38 -5.38
C HIS A 8 -19.69 -8.26 -4.93
N THR A 9 -18.87 -7.80 -3.98
CA THR A 9 -17.62 -8.50 -3.58
C THR A 9 -17.68 -9.11 -2.19
N GLY A 10 -18.65 -8.71 -1.36
CA GLY A 10 -18.70 -9.05 0.07
C GLY A 10 -17.62 -8.37 0.92
N ILE A 11 -16.79 -7.50 0.34
CA ILE A 11 -15.69 -6.84 1.04
C ILE A 11 -16.23 -5.76 1.97
N GLN A 12 -15.77 -5.76 3.23
CA GLN A 12 -16.06 -4.71 4.18
C GLN A 12 -15.27 -3.43 3.83
N ILE A 13 -15.96 -2.30 3.83
CA ILE A 13 -15.37 -0.99 3.50
C ILE A 13 -15.40 -0.12 4.74
N PHE A 14 -14.26 0.48 5.07
CA PHE A 14 -14.06 1.35 6.21
C PHE A 14 -13.57 2.72 5.74
N PHE A 15 -14.00 3.78 6.41
CA PHE A 15 -13.56 5.15 6.17
C PHE A 15 -12.84 5.69 7.40
N CYS A 16 -11.88 6.58 7.18
CA CYS A 16 -11.27 7.35 8.25
C CYS A 16 -12.07 8.64 8.47
N ASP A 17 -12.09 9.10 9.72
CA ASP A 17 -12.64 10.39 10.08
C ASP A 17 -11.88 11.52 9.35
N PRO A 18 -12.59 12.59 8.95
CA PRO A 18 -11.95 13.75 8.36
C PRO A 18 -10.80 14.26 9.23
N GLN A 19 -9.71 14.68 8.58
CA GLN A 19 -8.52 15.23 9.24
C GLN A 19 -7.82 14.29 10.24
N SER A 20 -8.09 12.97 10.17
CA SER A 20 -7.51 11.97 11.05
C SER A 20 -6.52 11.03 10.32
N PRO A 21 -5.39 11.53 9.80
CA PRO A 21 -4.43 10.73 9.02
C PRO A 21 -3.83 9.55 9.80
N TRP A 22 -3.82 9.60 11.14
CA TRP A 22 -3.31 8.52 11.98
C TRP A 22 -4.15 7.24 11.90
N GLN A 23 -5.44 7.32 11.54
CA GLN A 23 -6.30 6.13 11.34
C GLN A 23 -5.89 5.31 10.10
N ARG A 24 -4.99 5.85 9.26
CA ARG A 24 -4.40 5.19 8.10
C ARG A 24 -2.88 5.32 8.09
N GLY A 25 -2.27 5.26 9.26
CA GLY A 25 -0.83 5.47 9.45
C GLY A 25 0.05 4.56 8.57
N SER A 26 -0.33 3.29 8.39
CA SER A 26 0.38 2.36 7.51
C SER A 26 0.40 2.83 6.05
N ASN A 27 -0.75 3.30 5.54
CA ASN A 27 -0.85 3.81 4.17
C ASN A 27 -0.02 5.08 3.99
N GLU A 28 -0.01 5.97 4.98
CA GLU A 28 0.83 7.17 4.94
C GLU A 28 2.32 6.86 4.96
N ASN A 29 2.74 5.87 5.76
CA ASN A 29 4.13 5.40 5.76
C ASN A 29 4.52 4.84 4.39
N THR A 30 3.70 3.96 3.82
CA THR A 30 3.92 3.38 2.48
C THR A 30 3.97 4.45 1.39
N ASN A 31 3.06 5.43 1.42
CA ASN A 31 3.07 6.55 0.48
C ASN A 31 4.33 7.41 0.61
N GLY A 32 4.86 7.58 1.83
CA GLY A 32 6.15 8.25 2.06
C GLY A 32 7.33 7.53 1.37
N LEU A 33 7.28 6.19 1.32
CA LEU A 33 8.31 5.38 0.67
C LEU A 33 8.18 5.41 -0.85
N LEU A 34 6.95 5.35 -1.38
CA LEU A 34 6.70 5.53 -2.81
C LEU A 34 7.22 6.87 -3.32
N ARG A 35 7.15 7.93 -2.49
CA ARG A 35 7.68 9.26 -2.83
C ARG A 35 9.20 9.32 -2.99
N GLN A 36 9.94 8.29 -2.59
CA GLN A 36 11.38 8.15 -2.88
C GLN A 36 11.63 7.81 -4.36
N TYR A 37 10.65 7.21 -5.03
CA TYR A 37 10.70 6.82 -6.44
C TYR A 37 9.88 7.76 -7.32
N PHE A 38 8.71 8.18 -6.84
CA PHE A 38 7.75 9.01 -7.55
C PHE A 38 7.44 10.26 -6.71
N PRO A 39 8.19 11.36 -6.89
CA PRO A 39 7.94 12.60 -6.19
C PRO A 39 6.48 13.03 -6.24
N LYS A 40 6.04 13.81 -5.25
CA LYS A 40 4.63 14.25 -5.19
C LYS A 40 4.26 15.00 -6.47
N GLY A 41 3.19 14.56 -7.12
CA GLY A 41 2.72 15.13 -8.39
C GLY A 41 3.28 14.45 -9.64
N THR A 42 4.12 13.42 -9.49
CA THR A 42 4.51 12.55 -10.61
C THR A 42 3.27 11.91 -11.23
N ASP A 43 3.16 12.03 -12.55
CA ASP A 43 2.18 11.29 -13.34
C ASP A 43 2.63 9.84 -13.48
N LEU A 44 1.94 8.94 -12.78
CA LEU A 44 2.26 7.52 -12.82
C LEU A 44 1.96 6.88 -14.18
N SER A 45 1.08 7.48 -14.99
CA SER A 45 0.74 6.94 -16.32
C SER A 45 1.87 7.12 -17.33
N ALA A 46 2.85 7.98 -17.04
CA ALA A 46 4.05 8.16 -17.84
C ALA A 46 5.12 7.07 -17.61
N HIS A 47 4.95 6.21 -16.60
CA HIS A 47 5.84 5.10 -16.30
C HIS A 47 5.31 3.79 -16.89
N ASP A 48 6.23 2.94 -17.37
CA ASP A 48 5.84 1.61 -17.84
C ASP A 48 5.48 0.70 -16.65
N GLU A 49 4.65 -0.31 -16.95
CA GLU A 49 4.22 -1.31 -15.97
C GLU A 49 5.41 -1.99 -15.28
N ARG A 50 6.48 -2.28 -16.05
CA ARG A 50 7.69 -2.93 -15.53
C ARG A 50 8.40 -2.08 -14.47
N THR A 51 8.46 -0.76 -14.65
CA THR A 51 9.04 0.15 -13.64
C THR A 51 8.19 0.17 -12.38
N LEU A 52 6.87 0.26 -12.54
CA LEU A 52 5.93 0.24 -11.42
C LEU A 52 6.05 -1.07 -10.62
N ASP A 53 6.11 -2.20 -11.31
CA ASP A 53 6.30 -3.51 -10.71
C ASP A 53 7.64 -3.65 -10.01
N ALA A 54 8.73 -3.16 -10.60
CA ALA A 54 10.05 -3.20 -9.99
C ALA A 54 10.09 -2.40 -8.67
N VAL A 55 9.42 -1.24 -8.63
CA VAL A 55 9.30 -0.45 -7.39
C VAL A 55 8.43 -1.19 -6.36
N ALA A 56 7.28 -1.74 -6.78
CA ALA A 56 6.41 -2.51 -5.89
C ALA A 56 7.14 -3.74 -5.30
N TYR A 57 7.83 -4.50 -6.15
CA TYR A 57 8.67 -5.63 -5.75
C TYR A 57 9.72 -5.21 -4.72
N THR A 58 10.42 -4.11 -4.98
CA THR A 58 11.44 -3.58 -4.05
C THR A 58 10.82 -3.21 -2.70
N LEU A 59 9.66 -2.55 -2.68
CA LEU A 59 9.00 -2.14 -1.44
C LEU A 59 8.41 -3.32 -0.66
N ASN A 60 7.91 -4.35 -1.35
CA ASN A 60 7.36 -5.57 -0.77
C ASN A 60 8.45 -6.53 -0.24
N ASN A 61 9.67 -6.41 -0.74
CA ASN A 61 10.85 -7.16 -0.28
C ASN A 61 11.79 -6.32 0.60
N ARG A 62 11.38 -5.13 1.03
CA ARG A 62 12.16 -4.28 1.93
C ARG A 62 11.80 -4.58 3.39
N PRO A 63 12.77 -4.99 4.25
CA PRO A 63 12.55 -5.21 5.68
C PRO A 63 11.88 -4.02 6.39
N ARG A 64 10.88 -4.30 7.24
CA ARG A 64 10.16 -3.28 8.03
C ARG A 64 10.38 -3.51 9.51
N LYS A 65 10.86 -2.48 10.21
CA LYS A 65 10.99 -2.52 11.68
C LYS A 65 9.66 -2.86 12.38
N THR A 66 8.54 -2.37 11.85
CA THR A 66 7.19 -2.64 12.37
C THR A 66 6.74 -4.10 12.23
N LEU A 67 7.38 -4.87 11.35
CA LEU A 67 7.13 -6.31 11.14
C LEU A 67 8.23 -7.17 11.76
N GLY A 68 8.94 -6.66 12.77
CA GLY A 68 10.07 -7.39 13.37
C GLY A 68 11.22 -7.63 12.40
N TRP A 69 11.42 -6.70 11.45
CA TRP A 69 12.40 -6.78 10.36
C TRP A 69 12.11 -7.80 9.26
N LYS A 70 10.93 -8.42 9.24
CA LYS A 70 10.44 -9.13 8.07
C LYS A 70 10.08 -8.17 6.94
N THR A 71 10.10 -8.67 5.72
CA THR A 71 9.53 -8.00 4.55
C THR A 71 8.01 -8.10 4.55
N PRO A 72 7.28 -7.17 3.90
CA PRO A 72 5.84 -7.31 3.70
C PRO A 72 5.45 -8.62 3.01
N ALA A 73 6.24 -9.11 2.06
CA ALA A 73 6.00 -10.38 1.38
C ALA A 73 6.07 -11.58 2.35
N GLU A 74 7.11 -11.65 3.19
CA GLU A 74 7.23 -12.71 4.21
C GLU A 74 6.09 -12.65 5.24
N ALA A 75 5.74 -11.46 5.71
CA ALA A 75 4.64 -11.31 6.67
C ALA A 75 3.28 -11.67 6.08
N LEU A 76 3.09 -11.45 4.77
CA LEU A 76 1.88 -11.88 4.06
C LEU A 76 1.83 -13.39 3.92
N GLU A 77 2.94 -14.03 3.55
CA GLU A 77 3.03 -15.49 3.41
C GLU A 77 2.60 -16.20 4.71
N GLU A 78 3.07 -15.72 5.86
CA GLU A 78 2.71 -16.27 7.18
C GLU A 78 1.22 -16.18 7.53
N VAL A 79 0.47 -15.28 6.91
CA VAL A 79 -0.98 -15.14 7.11
C VAL A 79 -1.77 -16.02 6.14
N LEU A 80 -1.17 -16.37 4.99
CA LEU A 80 -1.78 -17.19 3.97
C LEU A 80 -1.61 -18.69 4.22
N THR A 81 -0.56 -19.08 4.95
CA THR A 81 -0.26 -20.46 5.37
C THR A 81 -0.76 -20.77 6.76
#